data_AF-A0A7L0BAL6-F1
#
_entry.id   AF-A0A7L0BAL6-F1
#
_cell.length_a   1.000
_cell.length_b   1.000
_cell.length_c   1.000
_cell.angle_alpha   90.00
_cell.angle_beta   90.00
_cell.angle_gamma   90.00
#
_symmetry.space_group_name_H-M   'P 1'
#
loop_
_entity.id
_entity.type
_entity.pdbx_description
1 polymer ?
#
loop_
_entity_poly.entity_id
_entity_poly.type
_entity_poly.pdbx_seq_one_letter_code
_entity_poly.pdbx_strand_id
1 'polypeptide(L)'
;AIIVYRLPWTWKCSKLLMKFIHAGLNTIAMILAIVSMVAVFEFHNARNIPNMYSLHSWIGLTAVIFYSLQLFLGFAVFLLPFAPVPLRAALMPIHVYSGLTIFATVIATALMGITEKLIFSLKNPAYSASPPEATFVNCLGLLLVIFGALILWMASRPHWKRPPEENAKVLGPIGGTPEGTEAESTMADGSNADKSDLRISSEAARKQNLKLDEAGQRSTM
;
A
#
# COMPACT_ATOMS: atom_id res chain seq x y z
N ALA A 1 -2.74 8.29 2.74
CA ALA A 1 -2.96 6.90 3.22
C ALA A 1 -2.15 5.85 2.43
N ILE A 2 -2.17 5.89 1.09
CA ILE A 2 -1.59 4.86 0.20
C ILE A 2 -0.09 4.57 0.48
N ILE A 3 0.73 5.61 0.63
CA ILE A 3 2.19 5.47 0.82
C ILE A 3 2.63 5.40 2.28
N VAL A 4 1.71 5.35 3.26
CA VAL A 4 2.06 5.49 4.69
C VAL A 4 3.04 4.41 5.18
N TYR A 5 2.95 3.21 4.63
CA TYR A 5 3.88 2.11 4.92
C TYR A 5 5.26 2.28 4.31
N ARG A 6 5.43 3.20 3.37
CA ARG A 6 6.68 3.40 2.62
C ARG A 6 7.56 4.48 3.21
N LEU A 7 7.10 5.15 4.28
CA LEU A 7 7.84 6.18 4.99
C LEU A 7 8.99 5.54 5.80
N PRO A 8 10.27 5.86 5.54
CA PRO A 8 11.40 5.15 6.16
C PRO A 8 11.41 5.20 7.69
N TRP A 9 11.04 6.33 8.27
CA TRP A 9 10.97 6.51 9.73
C TRP A 9 9.89 5.67 10.42
N THR A 10 8.92 5.12 9.66
CA THR A 10 7.86 4.26 10.24
C THR A 10 8.19 2.77 10.19
N TRP A 11 9.32 2.38 9.58
CA TRP A 11 9.69 0.96 9.43
C TRP A 11 9.96 0.27 10.77
N LYS A 12 10.47 1.01 11.76
CA LYS A 12 10.68 0.53 13.13
C LYS A 12 9.43 0.60 14.01
N CYS A 13 8.36 1.28 13.56
CA CYS A 13 7.11 1.38 14.33
C CYS A 13 6.30 0.09 14.26
N SER A 14 5.40 -0.13 15.21
CA SER A 14 4.48 -1.27 15.21
C SER A 14 3.71 -1.37 13.88
N LYS A 15 3.66 -2.57 13.31
CA LYS A 15 2.87 -2.84 12.10
C LYS A 15 1.39 -2.65 12.33
N LEU A 16 0.91 -2.99 13.52
CA LEU A 16 -0.48 -2.76 13.92
C LEU A 16 -0.80 -1.27 13.96
N LEU A 17 0.12 -0.44 14.50
CA LEU A 17 -0.05 1.02 14.49
C LEU A 17 -0.15 1.55 13.05
N MET A 18 0.73 1.10 12.14
CA MET A 18 0.67 1.54 10.74
C MET A 18 -0.61 1.08 10.04
N LYS A 19 -1.19 -0.07 10.42
CA LYS A 19 -2.51 -0.49 9.95
C LYS A 19 -3.61 0.44 10.43
N PHE A 20 -3.59 0.85 11.70
CA PHE A 20 -4.55 1.83 12.21
C PHE A 20 -4.42 3.18 11.52
N ILE A 21 -3.20 3.69 11.30
CA ILE A 21 -3.00 4.96 10.59
C ILE A 21 -3.48 4.84 9.14
N HIS A 22 -3.15 3.75 8.44
CA HIS A 22 -3.63 3.52 7.08
C HIS A 22 -5.16 3.46 7.02
N ALA A 23 -5.78 2.67 7.90
CA ALA A 23 -7.23 2.54 7.96
C ALA A 23 -7.89 3.88 8.30
N GLY A 24 -7.42 4.55 9.35
CA GLY A 24 -7.96 5.85 9.80
C GLY A 24 -7.88 6.94 8.73
N LEU A 25 -6.74 7.08 8.04
CA LEU A 25 -6.60 8.05 6.95
C LEU A 25 -7.55 7.73 5.78
N ASN A 26 -7.74 6.45 5.42
CA ASN A 26 -8.70 6.10 4.38
C ASN A 26 -10.16 6.32 4.82
N THR A 27 -10.49 6.04 6.08
CA THR A 27 -11.82 6.29 6.65
C THR A 27 -12.16 7.78 6.66
N ILE A 28 -11.23 8.65 7.08
CA ILE A 28 -11.42 10.10 7.01
C ILE A 28 -11.69 10.53 5.56
N ALA A 29 -10.90 10.05 4.60
CA ALA A 29 -11.12 10.35 3.20
C ALA A 29 -12.48 9.83 2.68
N MET A 30 -12.95 8.68 3.15
CA MET A 30 -14.27 8.15 2.82
C MET A 30 -15.40 9.04 3.34
N ILE A 31 -15.31 9.48 4.59
CA ILE A 31 -16.32 10.38 5.19
C ILE A 31 -16.41 11.66 4.36
N LEU A 32 -15.27 12.27 4.02
CA LEU A 32 -15.23 13.47 3.18
C LEU A 32 -15.82 13.22 1.78
N ALA A 33 -15.55 12.05 1.17
CA ALA A 33 -16.13 11.68 -0.12
C ALA A 33 -17.65 11.51 -0.06
N ILE A 34 -18.19 10.88 1.00
CA ILE A 34 -19.63 10.73 1.21
C ILE A 34 -20.29 12.10 1.38
N VAL A 35 -19.71 12.98 2.21
CA VAL A 35 -20.20 14.35 2.38
C VAL A 35 -20.21 15.11 1.05
N SER A 36 -19.15 14.97 0.23
CA SER A 36 -19.10 15.57 -1.11
C SER A 36 -20.19 15.04 -2.05
N MET A 37 -20.51 13.74 -1.98
CA MET A 37 -21.59 13.15 -2.77
C MET A 37 -22.95 13.67 -2.32
N VAL A 38 -23.22 13.69 -1.02
CA VAL A 38 -24.47 14.23 -0.47
C VAL A 38 -24.67 15.68 -0.92
N ALA A 39 -23.62 16.51 -0.83
CA ALA A 39 -23.67 17.90 -1.25
C ALA A 39 -24.07 18.09 -2.73
N VAL A 40 -23.55 17.27 -3.66
CA VAL A 40 -23.91 17.40 -5.08
C VAL A 40 -25.33 16.91 -5.37
N PHE A 41 -25.77 15.82 -4.72
CA PHE A 41 -27.15 15.33 -4.85
C PHE A 41 -28.16 16.34 -4.29
N GLU A 42 -27.89 16.92 -3.12
CA GLU A 42 -28.74 17.98 -2.55
C GLU A 42 -28.79 19.20 -3.45
N PHE A 43 -27.66 19.65 -3.99
CA PHE A 43 -27.60 20.77 -4.93
C PHE A 43 -28.43 20.51 -6.20
N HIS A 44 -28.27 19.34 -6.82
CA HIS A 44 -29.03 18.98 -8.01
C HIS A 44 -30.53 18.87 -7.74
N ASN A 45 -30.91 18.22 -6.63
CA ASN A 45 -32.32 18.07 -6.25
C ASN A 45 -32.96 19.45 -5.98
N ALA A 46 -32.28 20.33 -5.25
CA ALA A 46 -32.75 21.68 -4.98
C ALA A 46 -32.88 22.56 -6.24
N ARG A 47 -32.09 22.27 -7.28
CA ARG A 47 -32.09 23.00 -8.56
C ARG A 47 -32.84 22.30 -9.69
N ASN A 48 -33.49 21.16 -9.43
CA ASN A 48 -34.13 20.31 -10.43
C ASN A 48 -33.19 19.94 -11.60
N ILE A 49 -31.91 19.69 -11.29
CA ILE A 49 -30.93 19.21 -12.26
C ILE A 49 -30.96 17.67 -12.23
N PRO A 50 -31.04 16.99 -13.39
CA PRO A 50 -30.96 15.53 -13.43
C PRO A 50 -29.68 15.01 -12.79
N ASN A 51 -29.77 13.94 -12.01
CA ASN A 51 -28.61 13.27 -11.43
C ASN A 51 -28.07 12.18 -12.36
N MET A 52 -26.80 11.80 -12.18
CA MET A 52 -26.19 10.60 -12.76
C MET A 52 -26.26 10.47 -14.29
N TYR A 53 -26.19 11.58 -15.02
CA TYR A 53 -26.22 11.56 -16.49
C TYR A 53 -24.84 11.73 -17.16
N SER A 54 -23.84 12.25 -16.45
CA SER A 54 -22.52 12.52 -17.01
C SER A 54 -21.53 11.37 -16.79
N LEU A 55 -20.52 11.22 -17.65
CA LEU A 55 -19.47 10.23 -17.47
C LEU A 55 -18.68 10.47 -16.16
N HIS A 56 -18.46 11.73 -15.79
CA HIS A 56 -17.89 12.11 -14.49
C HIS A 56 -18.67 11.47 -13.34
N SER A 57 -20.01 11.57 -13.38
CA SER A 57 -20.87 11.00 -12.33
C SER A 57 -20.83 9.47 -12.28
N TRP A 58 -20.83 8.78 -13.42
CA TRP A 58 -20.80 7.32 -13.49
C TRP A 58 -19.47 6.76 -12.95
N ILE A 59 -18.35 7.29 -13.42
CA ILE A 59 -17.03 6.87 -12.97
C ILE A 59 -16.81 7.30 -11.51
N GLY A 60 -17.28 8.48 -11.11
CA GLY A 60 -17.18 8.96 -9.73
C GLY A 60 -17.94 8.09 -8.73
N LEU A 61 -19.20 7.76 -8.99
CA LEU A 61 -19.97 6.87 -8.11
C LEU A 61 -19.36 5.47 -8.06
N THR A 62 -18.92 4.95 -9.20
CA THR A 62 -18.22 3.66 -9.28
C THR A 62 -16.95 3.66 -8.40
N ALA A 63 -16.16 4.74 -8.44
CA ALA A 63 -14.98 4.88 -7.61
C ALA A 63 -15.31 4.91 -6.11
N VAL A 64 -16.37 5.62 -5.69
CA VAL A 64 -16.83 5.66 -4.29
C VAL A 64 -17.29 4.28 -3.81
N ILE A 65 -18.03 3.54 -4.64
CA ILE A 65 -18.47 2.17 -4.32
C ILE A 65 -17.26 1.25 -4.15
N PHE A 66 -16.33 1.22 -5.11
CA PHE A 66 -15.14 0.38 -5.01
C PHE A 66 -14.23 0.79 -3.85
N TYR A 67 -14.11 2.08 -3.57
CA TYR A 67 -13.37 2.57 -2.41
C TYR A 67 -14.02 2.12 -1.09
N SER A 68 -15.35 2.03 -1.03
CA SER A 68 -16.09 1.54 0.13
C SER A 68 -15.88 0.05 0.36
N LEU A 69 -15.97 -0.74 -0.71
CA LEU A 69 -15.66 -2.16 -0.68
C LEU A 69 -14.20 -2.41 -0.28
N GLN A 70 -13.27 -1.63 -0.85
CA GLN A 70 -11.85 -1.70 -0.54
C GLN A 70 -11.56 -1.43 0.94
N LEU A 71 -12.22 -0.41 1.52
CA LEU A 71 -12.07 -0.06 2.92
C LEU A 71 -12.66 -1.14 3.85
N PHE A 72 -13.87 -1.62 3.53
CA PHE A 72 -14.53 -2.67 4.30
C PHE A 72 -13.74 -3.98 4.29
N LEU A 73 -13.37 -4.48 3.10
CA LEU A 73 -12.58 -5.70 2.95
C LEU A 73 -11.18 -5.54 3.56
N GLY A 74 -10.56 -4.38 3.39
CA GLY A 74 -9.27 -4.07 3.98
C GLY A 74 -9.30 -4.14 5.52
N PHE A 75 -10.35 -3.59 6.13
CA PHE A 75 -10.58 -3.67 7.57
C PHE A 75 -10.80 -5.12 8.02
N ALA A 76 -11.73 -5.83 7.39
CA ALA A 76 -12.12 -7.19 7.77
C ALA A 76 -10.96 -8.20 7.64
N VAL A 77 -10.15 -8.09 6.59
CA VAL A 77 -9.09 -9.08 6.28
C VAL A 77 -7.75 -8.71 6.92
N PHE A 78 -7.34 -7.45 6.87
CA PHE A 78 -5.98 -7.06 7.26
C PHE A 78 -5.88 -6.43 8.65
N LEU A 79 -6.95 -5.86 9.20
CA LEU A 79 -6.92 -5.26 10.53
C LEU A 79 -7.43 -6.22 11.61
N LEU A 80 -8.56 -6.90 11.37
CA LEU A 80 -9.10 -7.87 12.32
C LEU A 80 -8.26 -9.17 12.37
N PRO A 81 -8.16 -9.83 13.54
CA PRO A 81 -7.30 -11.00 13.70
C PRO A 81 -7.84 -12.28 13.04
N PHE A 82 -9.14 -12.32 12.67
CA PHE A 82 -9.86 -13.54 12.30
C PHE A 82 -9.50 -14.13 10.92
N ALA A 83 -8.95 -13.33 10.01
CA ALA A 83 -8.67 -13.79 8.65
C ALA A 83 -7.45 -14.74 8.59
N PRO A 84 -7.58 -15.94 7.97
CA PRO A 84 -6.48 -16.88 7.80
C PRO A 84 -5.30 -16.29 7.00
N VAL A 85 -4.08 -16.76 7.28
CA VAL A 85 -2.87 -16.33 6.57
C VAL A 85 -2.95 -16.56 5.06
N PRO A 86 -3.44 -17.71 4.54
CA PRO A 86 -3.56 -17.93 3.09
C PRO A 86 -4.49 -16.92 2.41
N LEU A 87 -5.62 -16.60 3.06
CA LEU A 87 -6.58 -15.61 2.55
C LEU A 87 -5.95 -14.22 2.46
N ARG A 88 -5.22 -13.80 3.51
CA ARG A 88 -4.48 -12.53 3.51
C ARG A 88 -3.43 -12.48 2.41
N ALA A 89 -2.71 -13.58 2.17
CA ALA A 89 -1.71 -13.66 1.11
C ALA A 89 -2.35 -13.55 -0.28
N ALA A 90 -3.48 -14.23 -0.51
CA ALA A 90 -4.21 -14.18 -1.79
C ALA A 90 -4.84 -12.82 -2.08
N LEU A 91 -5.39 -12.14 -1.06
CA LEU A 91 -6.06 -10.85 -1.23
C LEU A 91 -5.11 -9.65 -1.24
N MET A 92 -3.88 -9.79 -0.74
CA MET A 92 -2.93 -8.68 -0.65
C MET A 92 -2.59 -8.06 -2.03
N PRO A 93 -2.28 -8.83 -3.09
CA PRO A 93 -2.03 -8.26 -4.42
C PRO A 93 -3.26 -7.55 -4.98
N ILE A 94 -4.45 -8.15 -4.79
CA ILE A 94 -5.71 -7.57 -5.23
C ILE A 94 -5.94 -6.23 -4.53
N HIS A 95 -5.80 -6.19 -3.20
CA HIS A 95 -5.94 -4.97 -2.41
C HIS A 95 -4.96 -3.88 -2.84
N VAL A 96 -3.69 -4.22 -3.08
CA VAL A 96 -2.70 -3.22 -3.55
C VAL A 96 -3.07 -2.70 -4.94
N TYR A 97 -3.36 -3.59 -5.89
CA TYR A 97 -3.69 -3.20 -7.26
C TYR A 97 -4.98 -2.38 -7.33
N SER A 98 -6.06 -2.86 -6.71
CA SER A 98 -7.35 -2.15 -6.66
C SER A 98 -7.21 -0.79 -6.00
N GLY A 99 -6.42 -0.66 -4.92
CA GLY A 99 -6.19 0.61 -4.25
C GLY A 99 -5.51 1.65 -5.14
N LEU A 100 -4.51 1.24 -5.93
CA LEU A 100 -3.84 2.13 -6.89
C LEU A 100 -4.75 2.49 -8.06
N THR A 101 -5.51 1.52 -8.57
CA THR A 101 -6.48 1.74 -9.65
C THR A 101 -7.58 2.70 -9.22
N ILE A 102 -8.17 2.52 -8.03
CA ILE A 102 -9.18 3.45 -7.48
C ILE A 102 -8.59 4.86 -7.37
N PHE A 103 -7.36 4.99 -6.87
CA PHE A 103 -6.71 6.30 -6.76
C PHE A 103 -6.53 6.98 -8.12
N ALA A 104 -6.05 6.25 -9.14
CA ALA A 104 -5.93 6.77 -10.50
C ALA A 104 -7.29 7.17 -11.08
N THR A 105 -8.32 6.35 -10.87
CA THR A 105 -9.70 6.64 -11.29
C THR A 105 -10.24 7.90 -10.61
N VAL A 106 -9.98 8.11 -9.31
CA VAL A 106 -10.39 9.33 -8.60
C VAL A 106 -9.72 10.58 -9.17
N ILE A 107 -8.43 10.51 -9.54
CA ILE A 107 -7.75 11.61 -10.23
C ILE A 107 -8.44 11.90 -11.57
N ALA A 108 -8.71 10.88 -12.39
CA ALA A 108 -9.42 11.05 -13.66
C ALA A 108 -10.82 11.66 -13.46
N THR A 109 -11.58 11.19 -12.46
CA THR A 109 -12.89 11.73 -12.08
C THR A 109 -12.78 13.20 -11.68
N ALA A 110 -11.79 13.58 -10.89
CA ALA A 110 -11.58 14.97 -10.49
C ALA A 110 -11.31 15.88 -11.71
N LEU A 111 -10.48 15.43 -12.65
CA LEU A 111 -10.18 16.17 -13.88
C LEU A 111 -11.42 16.33 -14.78
N MET A 112 -12.24 15.27 -14.91
CA MET A 112 -13.52 15.34 -15.62
C MET A 112 -14.46 16.34 -14.96
N GLY A 113 -14.58 16.30 -13.62
CA GLY A 113 -15.45 17.21 -12.86
C GLY A 113 -15.01 18.68 -12.95
N ILE A 114 -13.70 18.94 -12.86
CA ILE A 114 -13.12 20.27 -13.10
C ILE A 114 -13.48 20.76 -14.50
N THR A 115 -13.29 19.91 -15.52
CA THR A 115 -13.56 20.26 -16.91
C THR A 115 -15.05 20.56 -17.14
N GLU A 116 -15.94 19.70 -16.67
CA GLU A 116 -17.40 19.92 -16.71
C GLU A 116 -17.77 21.25 -16.03
N LYS A 117 -17.22 21.50 -14.83
CA LYS A 117 -17.54 22.71 -14.08
C LYS A 117 -17.08 23.99 -14.76
N LEU A 118 -15.88 24.00 -15.36
CA LEU A 118 -15.37 25.16 -16.11
C LEU A 118 -16.22 25.43 -17.36
N ILE A 119 -16.55 24.38 -18.13
CA ILE A 119 -17.41 24.50 -19.32
C ILE A 119 -18.79 25.06 -18.96
N PHE A 120 -19.39 24.61 -17.85
CA PHE A 120 -20.72 25.06 -17.45
C PHE A 120 -20.74 26.45 -16.83
N SER A 121 -19.68 26.86 -16.15
CA SER A 121 -19.66 28.10 -15.36
C SER A 121 -19.11 29.30 -16.15
N LEU A 122 -18.06 29.09 -16.95
CA LEU A 122 -17.38 30.16 -17.68
C LEU A 122 -18.00 30.37 -19.06
N LYS A 123 -19.10 31.13 -19.10
CA LYS A 123 -19.79 31.51 -20.34
C LYS A 123 -19.39 32.89 -20.84
N ASN A 124 -19.19 33.86 -19.95
CA ASN A 124 -18.84 35.25 -20.28
C ASN A 124 -17.90 35.86 -19.21
N PRO A 125 -16.60 36.01 -19.48
CA PRO A 125 -15.88 35.49 -20.65
C PRO A 125 -15.95 33.97 -20.74
N ALA A 126 -15.99 33.45 -21.97
CA ALA A 126 -16.06 32.02 -22.22
C ALA A 126 -14.76 31.32 -21.77
N TYR A 127 -14.86 30.04 -21.39
CA TYR A 127 -13.70 29.23 -21.01
C TYR A 127 -12.55 29.29 -22.04
N SER A 128 -12.89 29.26 -23.34
CA SER A 128 -11.92 29.34 -24.44
C SER A 128 -11.11 30.65 -24.49
N ALA A 129 -11.63 31.73 -23.91
CA ALA A 129 -10.92 33.00 -23.79
C ALA A 129 -9.85 32.98 -22.68
N SER A 130 -9.69 31.85 -21.98
CA SER A 130 -8.71 31.65 -20.91
C SER A 130 -8.74 32.76 -19.83
N PRO A 131 -9.91 33.05 -19.23
CA PRO A 131 -9.97 34.01 -18.13
C PRO A 131 -9.11 33.55 -16.94
N PRO A 132 -8.74 34.44 -16.01
CA PRO A 132 -7.85 34.08 -14.88
C PRO A 132 -8.32 32.86 -14.08
N GLU A 133 -9.63 32.70 -13.87
CA GLU A 133 -10.22 31.52 -13.21
C GLU A 133 -9.92 30.22 -14.00
N ALA A 134 -10.05 30.24 -15.33
CA ALA A 134 -9.75 29.09 -16.18
C ALA A 134 -8.28 28.67 -16.04
N THR A 135 -7.35 29.62 -16.12
CA THR A 135 -5.92 29.34 -15.97
C THR A 135 -5.61 28.77 -14.59
N PHE A 136 -6.15 29.39 -13.53
CA PHE A 136 -5.95 28.93 -12.16
C PHE A 136 -6.43 27.49 -11.94
N VAL A 137 -7.65 27.18 -12.37
CA VAL A 137 -8.24 25.85 -12.18
C VAL A 137 -7.57 24.80 -13.08
N ASN A 138 -7.10 25.17 -14.28
CA ASN A 138 -6.28 24.29 -15.11
C ASN A 138 -4.92 23.98 -14.45
N CYS A 139 -4.27 24.98 -13.84
CA CYS A 139 -3.07 24.74 -13.04
C CYS A 139 -3.34 23.78 -11.87
N LEU A 140 -4.48 23.90 -11.19
CA LEU A 140 -4.91 22.94 -10.16
C LEU A 140 -5.05 21.52 -10.74
N GLY A 141 -5.66 21.38 -11.92
CA GLY A 141 -5.76 20.10 -12.62
C GLY A 141 -4.38 19.47 -12.91
N LEU A 142 -3.43 20.27 -13.40
CA LEU A 142 -2.04 19.81 -13.61
C LEU A 142 -1.36 19.39 -12.30
N LEU A 143 -1.55 20.15 -11.22
CA LEU A 143 -1.02 19.80 -9.90
C LEU A 143 -1.59 18.48 -9.39
N LEU A 144 -2.87 18.18 -9.63
CA LEU A 144 -3.48 16.89 -9.29
C LEU A 144 -2.85 15.74 -10.09
N VAL A 145 -2.56 15.93 -11.38
CA VAL A 145 -1.88 14.93 -12.20
C VAL A 145 -0.47 14.67 -11.68
N ILE A 146 0.30 15.72 -11.40
CA ILE A 146 1.67 15.61 -10.86
C ILE A 146 1.64 14.91 -9.50
N PHE A 147 0.72 15.30 -8.61
CA PHE A 147 0.52 14.64 -7.32
C PHE A 147 0.20 13.16 -7.50
N GLY A 148 -0.75 12.81 -8.37
CA GLY A 148 -1.11 11.44 -8.67
C GLY A 148 0.07 10.61 -9.18
N ALA A 149 0.81 11.14 -10.15
CA ALA A 149 1.99 10.51 -10.72
C ALA A 149 3.08 10.26 -9.66
N LEU A 150 3.36 11.24 -8.81
CA LEU A 150 4.33 11.09 -7.72
C LEU A 150 3.90 10.02 -6.72
N ILE A 151 2.64 10.02 -6.28
CA ILE A 151 2.12 9.00 -5.35
C ILE A 151 2.23 7.60 -5.96
N LEU A 152 1.83 7.41 -7.21
CA LEU A 152 1.91 6.12 -7.91
C LEU A 152 3.36 5.66 -8.11
N TRP A 153 4.26 6.58 -8.46
CA TRP A 153 5.69 6.32 -8.58
C TRP A 153 6.29 5.87 -7.25
N MET A 154 6.02 6.60 -6.15
CA MET A 154 6.48 6.21 -4.82
C MET A 154 5.89 4.86 -4.38
N ALA A 155 4.62 4.62 -4.70
CA ALA A 155 3.91 3.40 -4.37
C ALA A 155 4.38 2.17 -5.15
N SER A 156 5.06 2.35 -6.29
CA SER A 156 5.55 1.25 -7.12
C SER A 156 7.01 0.87 -6.87
N ARG A 157 7.80 1.70 -6.15
CA ARG A 157 9.20 1.40 -5.85
C ARG A 157 9.36 0.17 -4.95
N PRO A 158 10.02 -0.92 -5.41
CA PRO A 158 10.22 -2.12 -4.58
C PRO A 158 11.10 -1.84 -3.35
N HIS A 159 12.18 -1.07 -3.53
CA HIS A 159 13.13 -0.72 -2.46
C HIS A 159 12.53 0.15 -1.34
N TRP A 160 11.36 0.77 -1.58
CA TRP A 160 10.67 1.59 -0.56
C TRP A 160 9.54 0.81 0.12
N LYS A 161 9.40 -0.49 -0.18
CA LYS A 161 8.41 -1.34 0.49
C LYS A 161 8.87 -1.56 1.92
N ARG A 162 7.95 -1.46 2.88
CA ARG A 162 8.24 -1.74 4.29
C ARG A 162 8.93 -3.11 4.42
N PRO A 163 10.07 -3.21 5.12
CA PRO A 163 10.75 -4.48 5.34
C PRO A 163 9.85 -5.50 6.07
N PRO A 164 9.95 -6.80 5.74
CA PRO A 164 9.34 -7.87 6.52
C PRO A 164 9.82 -7.84 7.99
N GLU A 165 8.97 -8.26 8.93
CA GLU A 165 9.26 -8.17 10.37
C GLU A 165 10.46 -9.02 10.81
N GLU A 166 10.79 -10.11 10.09
CA GLU A 166 11.98 -10.94 10.36
C GLU A 166 13.30 -10.16 10.13
N ASN A 167 13.34 -9.27 9.14
CA ASN A 167 14.52 -8.48 8.82
C ASN A 167 14.73 -7.28 9.77
N ALA A 168 13.70 -6.87 10.51
CA ALA A 168 13.81 -5.79 11.49
C ALA A 168 14.60 -6.20 12.74
N LYS A 169 14.68 -7.52 13.04
CA LYS A 169 15.50 -8.05 14.14
C LYS A 169 16.98 -8.18 13.78
N VAL A 170 17.31 -8.40 12.51
CA VAL A 170 18.70 -8.58 12.02
C VAL A 170 19.43 -7.23 11.83
N LEU A 171 18.70 -6.12 11.72
CA LEU A 171 19.25 -4.76 11.58
C LEU A 171 19.52 -4.03 12.92
N GLY A 172 19.59 -4.76 14.03
CA GLY A 172 20.16 -4.27 15.29
C GLY A 172 21.70 -4.27 15.22
N PRO A 173 22.43 -3.38 15.92
CA PRO A 173 23.88 -3.33 15.81
C PRO A 173 24.49 -4.65 16.28
N ILE A 174 25.14 -5.37 15.36
CA ILE A 174 26.25 -6.26 15.70
C ILE A 174 27.37 -5.35 16.19
N GLY A 175 27.48 -5.19 17.50
CA GLY A 175 28.44 -4.28 18.12
C GLY A 175 28.43 -4.43 19.63
N GLY A 176 29.06 -5.48 20.12
CA GLY A 176 29.24 -5.75 21.54
C GLY A 176 30.11 -7.00 21.73
N THR A 177 31.40 -6.85 21.54
CA THR A 177 32.43 -7.81 21.97
C THR A 177 32.36 -7.98 23.50
N PRO A 178 32.44 -9.19 24.07
CA PRO A 178 32.58 -9.37 25.51
C PRO A 178 34.05 -9.25 25.91
N GLU A 179 34.38 -8.22 26.68
CA GLU A 179 35.68 -8.11 27.37
C GLU A 179 35.60 -8.89 28.69
N GLY A 180 36.62 -9.71 28.95
CA GLY A 180 36.57 -10.85 29.86
C GLY A 180 36.59 -10.55 31.36
N THR A 181 36.25 -11.58 32.12
CA THR A 181 36.82 -11.83 33.46
C THR A 181 36.78 -13.34 33.70
N GLU A 182 37.96 -13.94 33.82
CA GLU A 182 38.17 -15.32 34.24
C GLU A 182 37.98 -15.45 35.75
N ALA A 183 37.28 -16.50 36.20
CA ALA A 183 37.47 -17.13 37.51
C ALA A 183 36.91 -18.56 37.52
N GLU A 184 37.83 -19.50 37.28
CA GLU A 184 37.94 -20.91 37.68
C GLU A 184 36.89 -21.55 38.63
N SER A 185 36.39 -22.76 38.31
CA SER A 185 36.63 -24.02 39.07
C SER A 185 35.76 -25.24 38.67
N THR A 186 36.44 -26.40 38.65
CA THR A 186 35.97 -27.79 38.90
C THR A 186 35.18 -28.62 37.87
N MET A 187 35.92 -29.54 37.22
CA MET A 187 35.72 -31.01 37.10
C MET A 187 34.29 -31.62 37.04
N ALA A 188 33.95 -32.31 35.93
CA ALA A 188 33.70 -33.77 35.88
C ALA A 188 32.93 -34.23 34.61
N ASP A 189 33.55 -35.17 33.90
CA ASP A 189 33.06 -36.39 33.21
C ASP A 189 31.69 -36.49 32.47
N GLY A 190 31.76 -37.08 31.27
CA GLY A 190 30.71 -37.96 30.72
C GLY A 190 29.83 -37.44 29.56
N SER A 191 29.98 -38.04 28.36
CA SER A 191 28.87 -38.56 27.49
C SER A 191 29.12 -38.40 25.98
N ASN A 192 29.40 -39.53 25.31
CA ASN A 192 29.46 -39.68 23.84
C ASN A 192 28.05 -39.75 23.22
N ALA A 193 27.34 -38.62 23.15
CA ALA A 193 26.05 -38.53 22.45
C ALA A 193 26.05 -37.56 21.24
N ASP A 194 27.03 -36.67 21.13
CA ASP A 194 26.96 -35.53 20.19
C ASP A 194 27.55 -35.83 18.78
N LYS A 195 28.27 -36.95 18.61
CA LYS A 195 28.91 -37.30 17.33
C LYS A 195 27.97 -37.92 16.29
N SER A 196 26.83 -38.49 16.69
CA SER A 196 25.87 -39.08 15.76
C SER A 196 25.09 -38.03 14.98
N ASP A 197 24.69 -36.96 15.65
CA ASP A 197 23.76 -35.96 15.11
C ASP A 197 24.46 -35.02 14.13
N LEU A 198 25.73 -34.68 14.43
CA LEU A 198 26.60 -33.94 13.51
C LEU A 198 26.87 -34.73 12.21
N ARG A 199 27.00 -36.06 12.30
CA ARG A 199 27.22 -36.91 11.12
C ARG A 199 25.98 -36.96 10.23
N ILE A 200 24.79 -37.11 10.81
CA ILE A 200 23.52 -37.14 10.08
C ILE A 200 23.25 -35.79 9.38
N SER A 201 23.52 -34.68 10.07
CA SER A 201 23.39 -33.33 9.50
C SER A 201 24.34 -33.10 8.32
N SER A 202 25.59 -33.57 8.43
CA SER A 202 26.58 -33.44 7.36
C SER A 202 26.24 -34.26 6.11
N GLU A 203 25.68 -35.46 6.25
CA GLU A 203 25.26 -36.29 5.13
C GLU A 203 24.01 -35.74 4.43
N ALA A 204 23.06 -35.18 5.20
CA ALA A 204 21.89 -34.50 4.65
C ALA A 204 22.29 -33.27 3.82
N ALA A 205 23.21 -32.45 4.34
CA ALA A 205 23.74 -31.28 3.62
C ALA A 205 24.50 -31.68 2.34
N ARG A 206 25.26 -32.78 2.37
CA ARG A 206 25.98 -33.29 1.19
C ARG A 206 25.02 -33.79 0.09
N LYS A 207 23.93 -34.47 0.46
CA LYS A 207 22.90 -34.92 -0.50
C LYS A 207 22.11 -33.77 -1.12
N GLN A 208 21.89 -32.67 -0.39
CA GLN A 208 21.21 -31.49 -0.92
C GLN A 208 22.07 -30.74 -1.94
N ASN A 209 23.38 -30.62 -1.71
CA ASN A 209 24.29 -29.98 -2.66
C ASN A 209 24.43 -30.78 -3.98
N LEU A 210 24.48 -32.12 -3.91
CA LEU A 210 24.51 -32.97 -5.12
C LEU A 210 23.25 -32.82 -5.99
N LYS A 211 22.06 -32.65 -5.37
CA LYS A 211 20.81 -32.41 -6.12
C LYS A 211 20.75 -31.04 -6.80
N LEU A 212 21.43 -30.03 -6.24
CA LEU A 212 21.50 -28.69 -6.83
C LEU A 212 22.41 -28.67 -8.05
N ASP A 213 23.53 -29.41 -8.03
CA ASP A 213 24.44 -29.53 -9.17
C ASP A 213 23.79 -30.30 -10.35
N GLU A 214 23.05 -31.39 -10.09
CA GLU A 214 22.30 -32.09 -11.14
C GLU A 214 21.16 -31.24 -11.74
N ALA A 215 20.52 -30.38 -10.94
CA ALA A 215 19.49 -29.46 -11.43
C ALA A 215 20.09 -28.31 -12.24
N GLY A 216 21.29 -27.84 -11.89
CA GLY A 216 22.03 -26.83 -12.63
C GLY A 216 22.51 -27.33 -14.00
N GLN A 217 23.01 -28.56 -14.08
CA GLN A 217 23.47 -29.16 -15.34
C GLN A 217 22.35 -29.48 -16.34
N ARG A 218 21.10 -29.67 -15.87
CA ARG A 218 19.94 -29.90 -16.76
C ARG A 218 19.33 -28.62 -17.33
N SER A 219 19.74 -27.44 -16.87
CA SER A 219 19.17 -26.16 -17.32
C SER A 219 20.01 -25.44 -18.39
N THR A 220 21.10 -26.04 -18.85
CA THR A 220 22.03 -25.46 -19.86
C THR A 220 22.21 -26.33 -21.11
N MET A 221 21.20 -27.13 -21.48
CA MET A 221 21.06 -27.65 -22.85
C MET A 221 19.73 -27.22 -23.45
#